data_AF-A0A672F6T9-F1
#
_entry.id   AF-A0A672F6T9-F1
#
_cell.length_a   1.000
_cell.length_b   1.000
_cell.length_c   1.000
_cell.angle_alpha   90.00
_cell.angle_beta   90.00
_cell.angle_gamma   90.00
#
_symmetry.space_group_name_H-M   'P 1'
#
loop_
_entity.id
_entity.type
_entity.pdbx_description
1 polymer ?
#
loop_
_entity_poly.entity_id
_entity_poly.type
_entity_poly.pdbx_seq_one_letter_code
_entity_poly.pdbx_strand_id
1 'polypeptide(L)'
;MSSLLSHSKDQPRIRKSLSDSCPAPSTAATRSLGHDRLTRLSSSGSSDASSDKSTNHAESYFLRRENRLSAKKKAEEETLNSDYKKMYEKALATNQRLKSRLETSKQELTVIQNQLQRAQKEGSNDCGSNVLEAEKKVKAELKMENQRLKDENGALIRVITKLSK
;
A
#
# COMPACT_ATOMS: atom_id res chain seq x y z
N MET A 1 33.33 -15.21 11.83
CA MET A 1 33.00 -14.41 13.02
C MET A 1 31.63 -13.79 12.81
N SER A 2 30.68 -14.18 13.64
CA SER A 2 29.26 -13.79 13.60
C SER A 2 29.05 -12.32 13.98
N SER A 3 28.05 -11.68 13.39
CA SER A 3 27.41 -10.49 13.97
C SER A 3 25.93 -10.52 13.61
N LEU A 4 25.13 -10.93 14.60
CA LEU A 4 23.67 -10.99 14.56
C LEU A 4 23.11 -9.56 14.64
N LEU A 5 22.24 -9.21 13.70
CA LEU A 5 21.49 -7.96 13.70
C LEU A 5 20.45 -8.00 14.83
N SER A 6 20.58 -7.10 15.80
CA SER A 6 19.72 -7.02 16.99
C SER A 6 18.25 -6.75 16.64
N HIS A 7 17.38 -7.61 17.17
CA HIS A 7 15.95 -7.36 17.31
C HIS A 7 15.70 -6.22 18.31
N SER A 8 15.27 -5.05 17.84
CA SER A 8 14.61 -4.06 18.70
C SER A 8 13.13 -4.43 18.86
N LYS A 9 12.75 -4.58 20.12
CA LYS A 9 11.47 -5.06 20.61
C LYS A 9 10.74 -3.89 21.22
N ASP A 10 9.83 -3.28 20.47
CA ASP A 10 8.90 -2.28 21.00
C ASP A 10 7.46 -2.76 20.82
N GLN A 11 6.96 -3.44 21.85
CA GLN A 11 5.54 -3.69 22.09
C GLN A 11 5.02 -2.64 23.08
N PRO A 12 4.06 -1.78 22.73
CA PRO A 12 3.27 -1.07 23.72
C PRO A 12 2.19 -2.01 24.28
N ARG A 13 2.36 -2.34 25.56
CA ARG A 13 1.45 -3.12 26.40
C ARG A 13 0.20 -2.28 26.71
N ILE A 14 -0.86 -2.39 25.91
CA ILE A 14 -2.13 -1.72 26.21
C ILE A 14 -2.82 -2.47 27.35
N ARG A 15 -2.92 -1.79 28.50
CA ARG A 15 -3.68 -2.23 29.67
C ARG A 15 -5.17 -2.32 29.34
N LYS A 16 -5.79 -3.42 29.76
CA LYS A 16 -7.23 -3.60 29.91
C LYS A 16 -7.76 -2.55 30.91
N SER A 17 -8.71 -1.71 30.50
CA SER A 17 -9.64 -1.04 31.40
C SER A 17 -11.04 -1.58 31.11
N LEU A 18 -11.56 -2.38 32.03
CA LEU A 18 -12.98 -2.67 32.14
C LEU A 18 -13.65 -1.41 32.67
N SER A 19 -14.61 -0.85 31.93
CA SER A 19 -15.55 0.12 32.47
C SER A 19 -16.91 -0.11 31.83
N ASP A 20 -17.81 -0.59 32.67
CA ASP A 20 -19.27 -0.44 32.57
C ASP A 20 -19.64 0.96 32.09
N SER A 21 -20.63 1.04 31.20
CA SER A 21 -21.72 2.03 31.25
C SER A 21 -22.66 1.84 30.05
N CYS A 22 -23.88 1.38 30.31
CA CYS A 22 -25.01 1.51 29.41
C CYS A 22 -25.44 2.99 29.29
N PRO A 23 -25.92 3.44 28.12
CA PRO A 23 -26.85 4.55 28.05
C PRO A 23 -28.25 4.03 27.68
N ALA A 24 -29.18 4.15 28.62
CA ALA A 24 -30.61 4.13 28.33
C ALA A 24 -31.01 5.50 27.74
N PRO A 25 -31.96 5.56 26.80
CA PRO A 25 -32.75 6.76 26.58
C PRO A 25 -34.11 6.62 27.25
N SER A 26 -34.34 7.37 28.32
CA SER A 26 -35.67 7.71 28.82
C SER A 26 -36.01 9.10 28.29
N THR A 27 -37.00 9.21 27.40
CA THR A 27 -37.64 10.51 27.13
C THR A 27 -39.16 10.34 27.03
N ALA A 28 -39.82 11.17 27.85
CA ALA A 28 -41.12 11.79 27.69
C ALA A 28 -42.36 10.90 27.45
N ALA A 29 -43.19 10.88 28.48
CA ALA A 29 -44.59 10.52 28.43
C ALA A 29 -45.41 11.40 27.47
N THR A 30 -46.22 10.76 26.63
CA THR A 30 -47.50 11.29 26.19
C THR A 30 -48.58 10.27 26.55
N ARG A 31 -49.50 10.71 27.43
CA ARG A 31 -50.69 9.95 27.81
C ARG A 31 -51.69 10.06 26.66
N SER A 32 -52.12 8.94 26.12
CA SER A 32 -53.29 8.80 25.25
C SER A 32 -53.66 7.32 25.32
N LEU A 33 -54.70 6.89 26.03
CA LEU A 33 -56.14 7.08 25.79
C LEU A 33 -56.67 5.66 25.56
N GLY A 34 -57.48 5.18 26.50
CA GLY A 34 -58.47 4.12 26.26
C GLY A 34 -57.93 2.68 26.12
N HIS A 35 -58.48 1.81 26.95
CA HIS A 35 -58.94 0.45 26.64
C HIS A 35 -58.35 -0.20 25.37
N ASP A 36 -57.62 -1.31 25.50
CA ASP A 36 -58.32 -2.59 25.52
C ASP A 36 -57.68 -3.64 26.44
N ARG A 37 -58.34 -3.85 27.57
CA ARG A 37 -58.11 -4.98 28.48
C ARG A 37 -58.88 -6.23 28.03
N LEU A 38 -59.23 -6.34 26.74
CA LEU A 38 -60.17 -7.34 26.23
C LEU A 38 -59.66 -8.06 24.99
N THR A 39 -58.73 -9.00 25.18
CA THR A 39 -58.69 -10.24 24.36
C THR A 39 -57.91 -11.36 25.07
N ARG A 40 -58.22 -11.58 26.35
CA ARG A 40 -58.03 -12.89 26.98
C ARG A 40 -59.41 -13.54 27.01
N LEU A 41 -59.49 -14.76 26.47
CA LEU A 41 -60.67 -15.62 26.32
C LEU A 41 -61.38 -15.57 24.95
N SER A 42 -60.73 -16.16 23.95
CA SER A 42 -61.44 -16.98 22.95
C SER A 42 -61.00 -18.43 23.15
N SER A 43 -61.46 -19.03 24.25
CA SER A 43 -61.52 -20.47 24.38
C SER A 43 -62.88 -20.88 23.82
N SER A 44 -62.89 -21.29 22.55
CA SER A 44 -64.00 -22.06 21.99
C SER A 44 -63.41 -23.41 21.60
N GLY A 45 -63.53 -24.36 22.53
CA GLY A 45 -63.18 -25.76 22.33
C GLY A 45 -64.10 -26.36 21.29
N SER A 46 -63.57 -26.51 20.07
CA SER A 46 -64.16 -27.38 19.07
C SER A 46 -63.86 -28.83 19.46
N SER A 47 -64.93 -29.54 19.76
CA SER A 47 -65.05 -30.99 19.88
C SER A 47 -64.28 -31.72 18.78
N ASP A 48 -63.29 -32.52 19.16
CA ASP A 48 -63.35 -33.98 19.02
C ASP A 48 -62.11 -34.58 19.72
N ALA A 49 -62.33 -35.49 20.66
CA ALA A 49 -61.26 -36.24 21.29
C ALA A 49 -60.96 -37.48 20.43
N SER A 50 -60.42 -37.24 19.24
CA SER A 50 -59.71 -38.26 18.48
C SER A 50 -58.26 -38.29 19.00
N SER A 51 -57.83 -39.46 19.45
CA SER A 51 -56.61 -39.69 20.20
C SER A 51 -55.34 -39.35 19.40
N ASP A 52 -54.87 -38.10 19.46
CA ASP A 52 -53.53 -37.74 18.94
C ASP A 52 -52.98 -36.42 19.51
N LYS A 53 -53.01 -36.20 20.83
CA LYS A 53 -52.60 -34.90 21.43
C LYS A 53 -51.43 -34.96 22.40
N SER A 54 -50.94 -36.13 22.81
CA SER A 54 -49.80 -36.24 23.73
C SER A 54 -48.44 -36.12 23.02
N THR A 55 -48.33 -36.54 21.76
CA THR A 55 -47.10 -36.45 20.94
C THR A 55 -46.79 -35.00 20.51
N ASN A 56 -47.83 -34.17 20.40
CA ASN A 56 -47.75 -32.84 19.79
C ASN A 56 -47.12 -31.74 20.67
N HIS A 57 -47.25 -31.81 22.00
CA HIS A 57 -46.64 -30.79 22.88
C HIS A 57 -45.12 -30.92 22.96
N ALA A 58 -44.64 -32.16 23.10
CA ALA A 58 -43.22 -32.47 23.12
C ALA A 58 -42.58 -32.11 21.78
N GLU A 59 -43.16 -32.53 20.65
CA GLU A 59 -42.64 -32.17 19.32
C GLU A 59 -42.64 -30.66 19.05
N SER A 60 -43.68 -29.93 19.45
CA SER A 60 -43.72 -28.46 19.30
C SER A 60 -42.58 -27.77 20.07
N TYR A 61 -42.23 -28.28 21.25
CA TYR A 61 -41.08 -27.80 22.01
C TYR A 61 -39.76 -28.13 21.32
N PHE A 62 -39.61 -29.35 20.81
CA PHE A 62 -38.43 -29.76 20.05
C PHE A 62 -38.24 -28.94 18.78
N LEU A 63 -39.29 -28.73 17.98
CA LEU A 63 -39.25 -27.92 16.77
C LEU A 63 -38.93 -26.45 17.07
N ARG A 64 -39.49 -25.88 18.14
CA ARG A 64 -39.13 -24.52 18.60
C ARG A 64 -37.66 -24.44 19.03
N ARG A 65 -37.15 -25.46 19.71
CA ARG A 65 -35.74 -25.53 20.11
C ARG A 65 -34.84 -25.65 18.89
N GLU A 66 -35.18 -26.51 17.96
CA GLU A 66 -34.44 -26.72 16.71
C GLU A 66 -34.41 -25.44 15.88
N ASN A 67 -35.55 -24.78 15.68
CA ASN A 67 -35.61 -23.49 15.00
C ASN A 67 -34.72 -22.42 15.64
N ARG A 68 -34.63 -22.39 16.98
CA ARG A 68 -33.74 -21.46 17.68
C ARG A 68 -32.27 -21.81 17.48
N LEU A 69 -31.92 -23.10 17.43
CA LEU A 69 -30.56 -23.56 17.12
C LEU A 69 -30.18 -23.27 15.67
N SER A 70 -31.08 -23.53 14.73
CA SER A 70 -30.91 -23.24 13.31
C SER A 70 -30.79 -21.74 13.05
N ALA A 71 -31.60 -20.91 13.71
CA ALA A 71 -31.48 -19.45 13.64
C ALA A 71 -30.13 -18.97 14.19
N LYS A 72 -29.66 -19.54 15.30
CA LYS A 72 -28.35 -19.23 15.87
C LYS A 72 -27.21 -19.61 14.91
N LYS A 73 -27.26 -20.83 14.34
CA LYS A 73 -26.27 -21.30 13.36
C LYS A 73 -26.26 -20.42 12.10
N LYS A 74 -27.44 -20.05 11.59
CA LYS A 74 -27.57 -19.16 10.43
C LYS A 74 -27.01 -17.77 10.70
N ALA A 75 -27.28 -17.20 11.88
CA ALA A 75 -26.71 -15.90 12.26
C ALA A 75 -25.17 -15.96 12.35
N GLU A 76 -24.62 -17.04 12.90
CA GLU A 76 -23.17 -17.25 12.96
C GLU A 76 -22.56 -17.40 11.55
N GLU A 77 -23.18 -18.20 10.69
CA GLU A 77 -22.76 -18.36 9.29
C GLU A 77 -22.82 -17.04 8.51
N GLU A 78 -23.85 -16.23 8.72
CA GLU A 78 -24.00 -14.91 8.11
C GLU A 78 -22.89 -13.94 8.57
N THR A 79 -22.50 -13.99 9.84
CA THR A 79 -21.36 -13.21 10.33
C THR A 79 -20.04 -13.63 9.69
N LEU A 80 -19.78 -14.93 9.59
CA LEU A 80 -18.57 -15.46 8.94
C LEU A 80 -18.52 -15.13 7.45
N ASN A 81 -19.66 -15.22 6.76
CA ASN A 81 -19.76 -14.87 5.35
C ASN A 81 -19.51 -13.36 5.13
N SER A 82 -20.06 -12.50 6.01
CA SER A 82 -19.79 -11.06 6.00
C SER A 82 -18.30 -10.77 6.15
N ASP A 83 -17.62 -11.44 7.09
CA ASP A 83 -16.20 -11.22 7.35
C ASP A 83 -15.30 -11.77 6.24
N TYR A 84 -15.63 -12.94 5.68
CA TYR A 84 -14.95 -13.47 4.50
C TYR A 84 -15.06 -12.51 3.31
N LYS A 85 -16.26 -11.99 3.04
CA LYS A 85 -16.50 -11.01 1.98
C LYS A 85 -15.65 -9.74 2.17
N LYS A 86 -15.62 -9.17 3.37
CA LYS A 86 -14.78 -7.99 3.67
C LYS A 86 -13.29 -8.27 3.46
N MET A 87 -12.80 -9.44 3.85
CA MET A 87 -11.40 -9.82 3.65
C MET A 87 -11.06 -9.98 2.17
N TYR A 88 -11.96 -10.58 1.39
CA TYR A 88 -11.82 -10.69 -0.05
C TYR A 88 -11.78 -9.32 -0.74
N GLU A 89 -12.71 -8.42 -0.39
CA GLU A 89 -12.74 -7.05 -0.93
C GLU A 89 -11.46 -6.27 -0.59
N LYS A 90 -10.97 -6.38 0.66
CA LYS A 90 -9.68 -5.79 1.05
C LYS A 90 -8.52 -6.34 0.23
N ALA A 91 -8.45 -7.66 0.06
CA ALA A 91 -7.42 -8.30 -0.76
C ALA A 91 -7.48 -7.78 -2.21
N LEU A 92 -8.68 -7.69 -2.80
CA LEU A 92 -8.88 -7.16 -4.14
C LEU A 92 -8.41 -5.71 -4.28
N ALA A 93 -8.79 -4.84 -3.34
CA ALA A 93 -8.37 -3.43 -3.33
C ALA A 93 -6.85 -3.29 -3.25
N THR A 94 -6.20 -4.08 -2.39
CA THR A 94 -4.72 -4.08 -2.32
C THR A 94 -4.08 -4.60 -3.60
N ASN A 95 -4.66 -5.62 -4.25
CA ASN A 95 -4.17 -6.15 -5.52
C ASN A 95 -4.25 -5.10 -6.63
N GLN A 96 -5.37 -4.38 -6.73
CA GLN A 96 -5.54 -3.28 -7.68
C GLN A 96 -4.51 -2.17 -7.43
N ARG A 97 -4.32 -1.76 -6.16
CA ARG A 97 -3.29 -0.77 -5.78
C ARG A 97 -1.88 -1.22 -6.18
N LEU A 98 -1.54 -2.49 -5.95
CA LEU A 98 -0.24 -3.04 -6.33
C LEU A 98 -0.05 -3.06 -7.85
N LYS A 99 -1.09 -3.40 -8.62
CA LYS A 99 -1.05 -3.33 -10.10
C LYS A 99 -0.80 -1.91 -10.59
N SER A 100 -1.49 -0.91 -10.05
CA SER A 100 -1.24 0.50 -10.41
C SER A 100 0.17 0.96 -10.03
N ARG A 101 0.68 0.54 -8.87
CA ARG A 101 2.05 0.85 -8.44
C ARG A 101 3.12 0.16 -9.31
N LEU A 102 2.85 -1.06 -9.76
CA LEU A 102 3.72 -1.76 -10.70
C LEU A 102 3.77 -1.04 -12.05
N GLU A 103 2.62 -0.60 -12.55
CA GLU A 103 2.53 0.07 -13.85
C GLU A 103 3.24 1.44 -13.84
N THR A 104 3.01 2.23 -12.79
CA THR A 104 3.75 3.50 -12.59
C THR A 104 5.26 3.28 -12.49
N SER A 105 5.71 2.27 -11.73
CA SER A 105 7.14 1.95 -11.63
C SER A 105 7.74 1.50 -12.97
N LYS A 106 7.01 0.76 -13.81
CA LYS A 106 7.45 0.42 -15.17
C LYS A 106 7.63 1.67 -16.03
N GLN A 107 6.68 2.60 -15.99
CA GLN A 107 6.76 3.86 -16.73
C GLN A 107 7.96 4.70 -16.27
N GLU A 108 8.18 4.82 -14.96
CA GLU A 108 9.35 5.49 -14.38
C GLU A 108 10.67 4.86 -14.86
N LEU A 109 10.76 3.53 -14.90
CA LEU A 109 11.93 2.84 -15.43
C LEU A 109 12.18 3.18 -16.90
N THR A 110 11.15 3.21 -17.73
CA THR A 110 11.29 3.62 -19.14
C THR A 110 11.78 5.07 -19.25
N VAL A 111 11.28 5.98 -18.41
CA VAL A 111 11.75 7.38 -18.38
C VAL A 111 13.23 7.44 -18.00
N ILE A 112 13.65 6.72 -16.96
CA ILE A 112 15.05 6.68 -16.51
C ILE A 112 15.96 6.08 -17.60
N GLN A 113 15.53 4.99 -18.25
CA GLN A 113 16.27 4.38 -19.36
C GLN A 113 16.45 5.36 -20.52
N ASN A 114 15.40 6.10 -20.89
CA ASN A 114 15.47 7.12 -21.94
C ASN A 114 16.37 8.30 -21.55
N GLN A 115 16.39 8.71 -20.27
CA GLN A 115 17.31 9.75 -19.79
C GLN A 115 18.76 9.26 -19.81
N LEU A 116 19.02 8.02 -19.38
CA LEU A 116 20.34 7.41 -19.43
C LEU A 116 20.85 7.30 -20.87
N GLN A 117 20.02 6.84 -21.80
CA GLN A 117 20.39 6.74 -23.21
C GLN A 117 20.73 8.11 -23.81
N ARG A 118 19.98 9.16 -23.43
CA ARG A 118 20.27 10.55 -23.85
C ARG A 118 21.60 11.04 -23.28
N ALA A 119 21.81 10.90 -21.98
CA ALA A 119 23.06 11.28 -21.32
C ALA A 119 24.27 10.53 -21.90
N GLN A 120 24.11 9.23 -22.22
CA GLN A 120 25.15 8.45 -22.89
C GLN A 120 25.42 8.94 -24.31
N LYS A 121 24.39 9.24 -25.10
CA LYS A 121 24.57 9.81 -26.45
C LYS A 121 25.22 11.19 -26.41
N GLU A 122 24.77 12.07 -25.50
CA GLU A 122 25.31 13.44 -25.37
C GLU A 122 26.74 13.45 -24.79
N GLY A 123 27.06 12.54 -23.86
CA GLY A 123 28.41 12.37 -23.34
C GLY A 123 29.38 11.66 -24.29
N SER A 124 28.88 10.79 -25.18
CA SER A 124 29.66 10.03 -26.15
C SER A 124 29.96 10.80 -27.43
N ASN A 125 29.01 11.60 -27.93
CA ASN A 125 29.01 11.90 -29.36
C ASN A 125 29.41 13.32 -29.80
N ASP A 126 29.63 14.31 -28.93
CA ASP A 126 29.93 15.64 -29.50
C ASP A 126 30.76 16.57 -28.61
N CYS A 127 30.36 16.80 -27.36
CA CYS A 127 31.00 17.86 -26.58
C CYS A 127 32.41 17.48 -26.07
N GLY A 128 32.57 16.27 -25.51
CA GLY A 128 33.85 15.85 -24.93
C GLY A 128 34.93 15.51 -25.97
N SER A 129 34.53 14.94 -27.11
CA SER A 129 35.46 14.53 -28.17
C SER A 129 35.98 15.73 -28.97
N ASN A 130 35.11 16.67 -29.32
CA ASN A 130 35.51 17.85 -30.11
C ASN A 130 36.42 18.79 -29.32
N VAL A 131 36.17 18.99 -28.02
CA VAL A 131 37.04 19.80 -27.15
C VAL A 131 38.43 19.18 -27.04
N LEU A 132 38.50 17.86 -26.80
CA LEU A 132 39.77 17.16 -26.65
C LEU A 132 40.60 17.14 -27.96
N GLU A 133 39.96 16.99 -29.12
CA GLU A 133 40.64 17.10 -30.42
C GLU A 133 41.11 18.53 -30.72
N ALA A 134 40.32 19.56 -30.38
CA ALA A 134 40.74 20.95 -30.50
C ALA A 134 41.95 21.27 -29.61
N GLU A 135 41.96 20.78 -28.36
CA GLU A 135 43.08 20.93 -27.44
C GLU A 135 44.36 20.26 -27.94
N LYS A 136 44.26 19.06 -28.55
CA LYS A 136 45.40 18.39 -29.18
C LYS A 136 46.00 19.21 -30.32
N LYS A 137 45.16 19.81 -31.15
CA LYS A 137 45.60 20.66 -32.28
C LYS A 137 46.34 21.90 -31.78
N VAL A 138 45.76 22.62 -30.81
CA VAL A 138 46.41 23.80 -30.19
C VAL A 138 47.73 23.41 -29.52
N LYS A 139 47.79 22.27 -28.82
CA LYS A 139 49.02 21.77 -28.20
C LYS A 139 50.10 21.46 -29.24
N ALA A 140 49.74 20.91 -30.40
CA ALA A 140 50.68 20.65 -31.49
C ALA A 140 51.23 21.95 -32.08
N GLU A 141 50.37 22.93 -32.34
CA GLU A 141 50.75 24.26 -32.84
C GLU A 141 51.70 24.98 -31.87
N LEU A 142 51.36 25.00 -30.58
CA LEU A 142 52.21 25.58 -29.53
C LEU A 142 53.57 24.87 -29.45
N LYS A 143 53.62 23.55 -29.63
CA LYS A 143 54.89 22.80 -29.61
C LYS A 143 55.76 23.16 -30.81
N MET A 144 55.19 23.30 -32.00
CA MET A 144 55.93 23.75 -33.18
C MET A 144 56.45 25.17 -33.00
N GLU A 145 55.62 26.08 -32.51
CA GLU A 145 56.01 27.48 -32.29
C GLU A 145 57.12 27.59 -31.21
N ASN A 146 57.00 26.81 -30.14
CA ASN A 146 58.03 26.76 -29.11
C ASN A 146 59.36 26.22 -29.67
N GLN A 147 59.31 25.25 -30.58
CA GLN A 147 60.51 24.76 -31.26
C GLN A 147 61.11 25.82 -32.18
N ARG A 148 60.28 26.50 -32.98
CA ARG A 148 60.70 27.61 -33.84
C ARG A 148 61.40 28.71 -33.05
N LEU A 149 60.81 29.12 -31.92
CA LEU A 149 61.39 30.12 -31.03
C LEU A 149 62.71 29.67 -30.39
N LYS A 150 62.85 28.37 -30.05
CA LYS A 150 64.12 27.83 -29.55
C LYS A 150 65.22 27.89 -30.60
N ASP A 151 64.89 27.57 -31.85
CA ASP A 151 65.85 27.60 -32.95
C ASP A 151 66.27 29.05 -33.27
N GLU A 152 65.31 29.98 -33.25
CA GLU A 152 65.55 31.41 -33.40
C GLU A 152 66.43 31.97 -32.26
N ASN A 153 66.07 31.69 -31.01
CA ASN A 153 66.89 32.08 -29.85
C ASN A 153 68.30 31.49 -29.93
N GLY A 154 68.44 30.23 -30.33
CA GLY A 154 69.74 29.60 -30.55
C GLY A 154 70.56 30.30 -31.64
N ALA A 155 69.92 30.75 -32.72
CA ALA A 155 70.59 31.53 -33.76
C ALA A 155 71.03 32.91 -33.25
N LEU A 156 70.16 33.62 -32.53
CA LEU A 156 70.47 34.92 -31.93
C LEU A 156 71.64 34.83 -30.94
N ILE A 157 71.65 33.83 -30.06
CA ILE A 157 72.77 33.60 -29.12
C ILE A 157 74.09 33.42 -29.89
N ARG A 158 74.09 32.66 -31.00
CA ARG A 158 75.29 32.49 -31.84
C ARG A 158 75.76 33.81 -32.45
N VAL A 159 74.84 34.65 -32.94
CA VAL A 159 75.16 35.96 -33.50
C VAL A 159 75.75 36.87 -32.44
N ILE A 160 75.12 36.98 -31.26
CA ILE A 160 75.61 37.77 -30.14
C ILE A 160 77.03 37.31 -29.75
N THR A 161 77.23 36.00 -29.59
CA THR A 161 78.54 35.43 -29.23
C THR A 161 79.64 35.76 -30.25
N LYS A 162 79.30 35.89 -31.54
CA LYS A 162 80.26 36.29 -32.59
C LYS A 162 80.58 37.79 -32.56
N LEU A 163 79.61 38.62 -32.20
CA LEU A 163 79.77 40.07 -32.12
C LEU A 163 80.43 40.54 -30.81
N SER A 164 80.39 39.71 -29.76
CA SER A 164 81.01 40.00 -28.45
C SER A 164 82.46 39.52 -28.31
N LYS A 165 83.11 39.08 -29.39
CA LYS A 165 84.55 38.75 -29.46
C LYS A 165 85.29 39.84 -30.21
#